data_AF-A0A960XKP9-F1
#
_entry.id   AF-A0A960XKP9-F1
#
_cell.length_a   1.000
_cell.length_b   1.000
_cell.length_c   1.000
_cell.angle_alpha   90.00
_cell.angle_beta   90.00
_cell.angle_gamma   90.00
#
_symmetry.space_group_name_H-M   'P 1'
#
loop_
_entity.id
_entity.type
_entity.pdbx_description
1 polymer ?
#
loop_
_entity_poly.entity_id
_entity_poly.type
_entity_poly.pdbx_seq_one_letter_code
_entity_poly.pdbx_strand_id
1 'polypeptide(L)'
;MADDGNGSFTIGPDYTVDPDLTDRGNPKGRQFEFTMALADSRIFKGDDPTLEPQNKPVRKERKIFVYVPAAYRDGAKAPVLVTHDGPSNLNLVRNALDNLTISADPNRRLPAFLVIAVENGGNDGKNSERGLEYDTMSD
;
A
#
# COMPACT_ATOMS: atom_id res chain seq x y z
N MET A 1 -20.84 -44.91 -3.18
CA MET A 1 -21.08 -43.78 -4.10
C MET A 1 -20.17 -42.66 -3.61
N ALA A 2 -19.39 -42.05 -4.48
CA ALA A 2 -18.48 -40.96 -4.12
C ALA A 2 -19.16 -39.63 -4.43
N ASP A 3 -18.97 -38.63 -3.57
CA ASP A 3 -19.66 -37.34 -3.69
C ASP A 3 -19.14 -36.51 -4.87
N ASP A 4 -20.04 -36.14 -5.77
CA ASP A 4 -19.79 -35.08 -6.76
C ASP A 4 -19.95 -33.69 -6.12
N GLY A 5 -18.87 -32.91 -6.13
CA GLY A 5 -18.96 -31.44 -6.11
C GLY A 5 -19.16 -30.76 -4.76
N ASN A 6 -18.15 -30.77 -3.88
CA ASN A 6 -18.09 -29.89 -2.70
C ASN A 6 -17.59 -28.45 -2.99
N GLY A 7 -17.38 -28.09 -4.26
CA GLY A 7 -16.95 -26.75 -4.69
C GLY A 7 -15.52 -26.36 -4.31
N SER A 8 -14.74 -27.26 -3.71
CA SER A 8 -13.35 -26.99 -3.34
C SER A 8 -12.41 -27.23 -4.51
N PHE A 9 -11.82 -26.17 -5.05
CA PHE A 9 -10.83 -26.23 -6.12
C PHE A 9 -9.57 -25.43 -5.74
N THR A 10 -8.41 -26.04 -5.91
CA THR A 10 -7.11 -25.37 -5.71
C THR A 10 -6.59 -24.88 -7.06
N ILE A 11 -6.63 -23.56 -7.31
CA ILE A 11 -6.00 -22.98 -8.51
C ILE A 11 -4.51 -22.78 -8.24
N GLY A 12 -3.69 -23.67 -8.81
CA GLY A 12 -2.23 -23.56 -8.85
C GLY A 12 -1.55 -23.88 -7.50
N PRO A 13 -0.60 -24.84 -7.45
CA PRO A 13 0.15 -25.10 -6.21
C PRO A 13 1.21 -24.03 -5.94
N ASP A 14 1.86 -23.49 -6.99
CA ASP A 14 3.08 -22.69 -6.86
C ASP A 14 2.98 -21.32 -7.57
N TYR A 15 2.66 -20.28 -6.79
CA TYR A 15 2.84 -18.89 -7.23
C TYR A 15 4.24 -18.40 -6.83
N THR A 16 5.10 -18.14 -7.80
CA THR A 16 6.42 -17.56 -7.57
C THR A 16 6.40 -16.05 -7.67
N VAL A 17 7.25 -15.37 -6.91
CA VAL A 17 7.43 -13.92 -6.98
C VAL A 17 8.10 -13.58 -8.31
N ASP A 18 7.49 -12.70 -9.12
CA ASP A 18 8.12 -12.19 -10.35
C ASP A 18 9.49 -11.57 -9.98
N PRO A 19 10.59 -11.93 -10.66
CA PRO A 19 11.92 -11.46 -10.29
C PRO A 19 12.11 -9.95 -10.45
N ASP A 20 11.22 -9.19 -11.09
CA ASP A 20 11.25 -7.71 -11.04
C ASP A 20 10.77 -7.16 -9.69
N LEU A 21 10.12 -7.98 -8.86
CA LEU A 21 9.73 -7.65 -7.48
C LEU A 21 10.79 -8.07 -6.44
N THR A 22 11.93 -8.61 -6.87
CA THR A 22 13.07 -8.98 -6.00
C THR A 22 14.24 -8.00 -6.16
N ASP A 23 15.21 -8.06 -5.25
CA ASP A 23 16.42 -7.25 -5.38
C ASP A 23 17.37 -7.87 -6.42
N ARG A 24 17.67 -7.12 -7.49
CA ARG A 24 18.63 -7.49 -8.54
C ARG A 24 19.97 -6.77 -8.43
N GLY A 25 20.23 -6.04 -7.34
CA GLY A 25 21.45 -5.23 -7.16
C GLY A 25 21.43 -3.90 -7.92
N ASN A 26 20.28 -3.50 -8.46
CA ASN A 26 20.08 -2.22 -9.14
C ASN A 26 20.13 -1.03 -8.16
N PRO A 27 20.45 0.20 -8.64
CA PRO A 27 20.50 1.40 -7.82
C PRO A 27 19.23 1.62 -7.00
N LYS A 28 19.39 1.70 -5.67
CA LYS A 28 18.29 1.86 -4.73
C LYS A 28 17.87 3.31 -4.58
N GLY A 29 16.56 3.52 -4.55
CA GLY A 29 15.94 4.77 -4.18
C GLY A 29 16.09 5.10 -2.69
N ARG A 30 15.43 6.19 -2.28
CA ARG A 30 15.39 6.67 -0.89
C ARG A 30 14.00 6.41 -0.30
N GLN A 31 13.98 5.85 0.90
CA GLN A 31 12.76 5.66 1.70
C GLN A 31 12.72 6.68 2.83
N PHE A 32 11.54 7.23 3.09
CA PHE A 32 11.25 8.15 4.18
C PHE A 32 10.05 7.62 4.97
N GLU A 33 10.00 7.91 6.26
CA GLU A 33 8.87 7.60 7.14
C GLU A 33 8.49 8.87 7.89
N PHE A 34 7.19 9.17 7.94
CA PHE A 34 6.61 10.30 8.65
C PHE A 34 5.45 9.82 9.51
N THR A 35 5.20 10.48 10.62
CA THR A 35 4.01 10.26 11.46
C THR A 35 3.13 11.51 11.40
N MET A 36 1.83 11.33 11.20
CA MET A 36 0.83 12.38 11.27
C MET A 36 -0.17 12.07 12.39
N ALA A 37 -0.41 13.00 13.31
CA ALA A 37 -1.49 12.84 14.29
C ALA A 37 -2.85 12.92 13.57
N LEU A 38 -3.81 12.09 13.95
CA LEU A 38 -5.14 12.14 13.34
C LEU A 38 -5.82 13.49 13.58
N ALA A 39 -5.63 14.11 14.74
CA ALA A 39 -6.22 15.42 15.05
C ALA A 39 -5.82 16.53 14.04
N ASP A 40 -4.66 16.41 13.40
CA ASP A 40 -4.17 17.34 12.37
C ASP A 40 -4.75 17.05 10.97
N SER A 41 -5.42 15.90 10.80
CA SER A 41 -6.10 15.51 9.57
C SER A 41 -7.26 16.46 9.25
N ARG A 42 -7.34 16.88 7.99
CA ARG A 42 -8.48 17.65 7.48
C ARG A 42 -9.70 16.77 7.17
N ILE A 43 -9.51 15.46 7.03
CA ILE A 43 -10.53 14.53 6.50
C ILE A 43 -11.12 13.65 7.60
N PHE A 44 -10.27 13.04 8.44
CA PHE A 44 -10.68 12.10 9.48
C PHE A 44 -9.79 12.28 10.71
N LYS A 45 -10.37 12.72 11.84
CA LYS A 45 -9.62 13.08 13.06
C LYS A 45 -9.62 12.01 14.15
N GLY A 46 -10.26 10.87 13.91
CA GLY A 46 -10.48 9.83 14.93
C GLY A 46 -11.63 10.15 15.91
N ASP A 47 -12.48 11.13 15.56
CA ASP A 47 -13.61 11.62 16.36
C ASP A 47 -14.98 11.39 15.68
N ASP A 48 -15.04 10.59 14.62
CA ASP A 48 -16.28 10.25 13.93
C ASP A 48 -17.27 9.56 14.91
N PRO A 49 -18.53 10.01 14.98
CA PRO A 49 -19.49 9.56 15.99
C PRO A 49 -19.97 8.11 15.80
N THR A 50 -19.63 7.47 14.68
CA THR A 50 -19.91 6.04 14.45
C THR A 50 -18.86 5.12 15.07
N LEU A 51 -17.68 5.66 15.45
CA LEU A 51 -16.60 4.88 16.05
C LEU A 51 -16.99 4.33 17.43
N GLU A 52 -16.48 3.14 17.73
CA GLU A 52 -16.66 2.50 19.04
C GLU A 52 -15.31 2.38 19.79
N PRO A 53 -14.67 3.47 20.22
CA PRO A 53 -13.32 3.44 20.82
C PRO A 53 -13.20 2.54 22.07
N GLN A 54 -14.31 2.31 22.77
CA GLN A 54 -14.42 1.35 23.89
C GLN A 54 -14.30 -0.12 23.47
N ASN A 55 -14.62 -0.45 22.22
CA ASN A 55 -14.62 -1.82 21.66
C ASN A 55 -13.48 -2.02 20.65
N LYS A 56 -13.18 -0.99 19.86
CA LYS A 56 -12.19 -0.97 18.77
C LYS A 56 -11.28 0.26 18.95
N PRO A 57 -10.06 0.10 19.49
CA PRO A 57 -9.17 1.23 19.73
C PRO A 57 -8.86 1.99 18.44
N VAL A 58 -9.21 3.27 18.41
CA VAL A 58 -8.91 4.19 17.30
C VAL A 58 -7.44 4.62 17.39
N ARG A 59 -6.75 4.73 16.27
CA ARG A 59 -5.37 5.22 16.24
C ARG A 59 -5.33 6.69 16.67
N LYS A 60 -4.18 7.14 17.21
CA LYS A 60 -3.93 8.57 17.48
C LYS A 60 -3.10 9.22 16.38
N GLU A 61 -2.38 8.40 15.63
CA GLU A 61 -1.45 8.79 14.59
C GLU A 61 -1.41 7.72 13.49
N ARG A 62 -1.02 8.14 12.29
CA ARG A 62 -0.84 7.29 11.11
C ARG A 62 0.56 7.50 10.56
N LYS A 63 1.25 6.39 10.28
CA LYS A 63 2.51 6.38 9.56
C LYS A 63 2.29 6.52 8.05
N ILE A 64 3.18 7.29 7.43
CA ILE A 64 3.25 7.53 5.99
C ILE A 64 4.65 7.14 5.54
N PHE A 65 4.73 6.19 4.61
CA PHE A 65 6.00 5.73 4.04
C PHE A 65 6.12 6.26 2.62
N VAL A 66 7.20 6.95 2.31
CA VAL A 66 7.43 7.51 0.96
C VAL A 66 8.65 6.85 0.33
N TYR A 67 8.51 6.34 -0.89
CA TYR A 67 9.62 5.84 -1.70
C TYR A 67 9.87 6.71 -2.92
N VAL A 68 11.13 7.12 -3.10
CA VAL A 68 11.62 7.91 -4.23
C VAL A 68 12.66 7.07 -4.98
N PRO A 69 12.37 6.54 -6.19
CA PRO A 69 13.30 5.65 -6.89
C PRO A 69 14.57 6.35 -7.35
N ALA A 70 15.67 5.62 -7.51
CA ALA A 70 16.97 6.18 -7.92
C ALA A 70 16.93 6.88 -9.30
N ALA A 71 16.03 6.47 -10.18
CA ALA A 71 15.82 7.09 -11.49
C ALA A 71 15.11 8.45 -11.44
N TYR A 72 14.54 8.85 -10.29
CA TYR A 72 13.92 10.17 -10.13
C TYR A 72 14.97 11.28 -10.13
N ARG A 73 14.69 12.36 -10.86
CA ARG A 73 15.55 13.56 -10.91
C ARG A 73 14.95 14.63 -10.01
N ASP A 74 15.76 15.16 -9.10
CA ASP A 74 15.29 16.17 -8.17
C ASP A 74 14.79 17.43 -8.88
N GLY A 75 13.73 18.04 -8.35
CA GLY A 75 13.01 19.15 -8.99
C GLY A 75 12.16 18.78 -10.23
N ALA A 76 12.18 17.53 -10.72
CA ALA A 76 11.29 17.10 -11.81
C ALA A 76 9.86 16.88 -11.29
N LYS A 77 8.86 17.13 -12.15
CA LYS A 77 7.47 16.73 -11.85
C LYS A 77 7.38 15.20 -11.79
N ALA A 78 6.82 14.67 -10.71
CA ALA A 78 6.67 13.25 -10.50
C ALA A 78 5.19 12.83 -10.44
N PRO A 79 4.78 11.74 -11.10
CA PRO A 79 3.56 11.04 -10.75
C PRO A 79 3.67 10.46 -9.33
N VAL A 80 2.53 10.23 -8.69
CA VAL A 80 2.43 9.57 -7.38
C VAL A 80 1.53 8.35 -7.47
N LEU A 81 1.94 7.26 -6.81
CA LEU A 81 1.10 6.11 -6.49
C LEU A 81 0.82 6.14 -4.99
N VAL A 82 -0.44 6.29 -4.60
CA VAL A 82 -0.87 6.15 -3.20
C VAL A 82 -1.34 4.72 -2.98
N THR A 83 -0.81 4.06 -1.96
CA THR A 83 -1.22 2.70 -1.56
C THR A 83 -1.75 2.71 -0.14
N HIS A 84 -2.92 2.11 0.07
CA HIS A 84 -3.48 1.97 1.41
C HIS A 84 -2.90 0.72 2.10
N ASP A 85 -3.27 0.48 3.36
CA ASP A 85 -2.73 -0.57 4.24
C ASP A 85 -1.18 -0.63 4.34
N GLY A 86 -0.51 0.53 4.31
CA GLY A 86 0.95 0.63 4.38
C GLY A 86 1.57 0.09 5.69
N PRO A 87 2.84 -0.33 5.69
CA PRO A 87 3.71 -0.42 4.52
C PRO A 87 3.41 -1.65 3.65
N SER A 88 2.74 -2.69 4.18
CA SER A 88 2.36 -3.93 3.45
C SER A 88 3.46 -4.38 2.47
N ASN A 89 3.14 -4.57 1.19
CA ASN A 89 4.03 -5.02 0.13
C ASN A 89 4.88 -3.89 -0.52
N LEU A 90 5.12 -2.76 0.16
CA LEU A 90 5.97 -1.67 -0.34
C LEU A 90 7.40 -2.15 -0.68
N ASN A 91 7.88 -3.22 -0.04
CA ASN A 91 9.12 -3.91 -0.39
C ASN A 91 9.13 -4.51 -1.81
N LEU A 92 7.98 -4.97 -2.32
CA LEU A 92 7.83 -5.46 -3.70
C LEU A 92 7.72 -4.28 -4.67
N VAL A 93 6.95 -3.24 -4.32
CA VAL A 93 6.75 -2.06 -5.17
C VAL A 93 8.05 -1.27 -5.35
N ARG A 94 8.87 -1.13 -4.30
CA ARG A 94 10.18 -0.47 -4.41
C ARG A 94 11.15 -1.24 -5.31
N ASN A 95 11.17 -2.57 -5.23
CA ASN A 95 11.97 -3.41 -6.11
C ASN A 95 11.50 -3.30 -7.57
N ALA A 96 10.18 -3.30 -7.80
CA ALA A 96 9.59 -3.05 -9.11
C ALA A 96 10.07 -1.71 -9.69
N LEU A 97 10.11 -0.66 -8.89
CA LEU A 97 10.62 0.64 -9.32
C LEU A 97 12.14 0.64 -9.60
N ASP A 98 12.95 0.06 -8.72
CA ASP A 98 14.41 -0.02 -8.92
C ASP A 98 14.78 -0.80 -10.19
N ASN A 99 14.00 -1.83 -10.53
CA ASN A 99 14.24 -2.69 -11.68
C ASN A 99 13.63 -2.11 -12.98
N LEU A 100 12.36 -1.69 -12.95
CA LEU A 100 11.60 -1.33 -14.15
C LEU A 100 11.78 0.13 -14.58
N THR A 101 12.23 1.05 -13.71
CA THR A 101 12.46 2.46 -14.14
C THR A 101 13.70 2.64 -14.99
N ILE A 102 14.69 1.74 -14.83
CA ILE A 102 15.94 1.71 -15.61
C ILE A 102 15.96 0.64 -16.71
N SER A 103 14.91 -0.17 -16.81
CA SER A 103 14.80 -1.26 -17.77
C SER A 103 14.92 -0.78 -19.22
N ALA A 104 15.70 -1.53 -20.00
CA ALA A 104 15.86 -1.33 -21.43
C ALA A 104 14.80 -2.06 -22.27
N ASP A 105 14.05 -3.01 -21.69
CA ASP A 105 12.94 -3.69 -22.38
C ASP A 105 11.71 -2.75 -22.39
N PRO A 106 11.23 -2.29 -23.56
CA PRO A 106 10.08 -1.40 -23.65
C PRO A 106 8.78 -2.04 -23.14
N ASN A 107 8.68 -3.37 -23.08
CA ASN A 107 7.51 -4.09 -22.55
C ASN A 107 7.56 -4.28 -21.03
N ARG A 108 8.72 -4.05 -20.41
CA ARG A 108 8.94 -4.17 -18.95
C ARG A 108 9.59 -2.91 -18.42
N ARG A 109 8.94 -1.77 -18.63
CA ARG A 109 9.45 -0.45 -18.21
C ARG A 109 8.36 0.38 -17.54
N LEU A 110 8.72 1.07 -16.46
CA LEU A 110 7.89 2.05 -15.77
C LEU A 110 8.49 3.46 -15.89
N PRO A 111 7.68 4.52 -15.93
CA PRO A 111 8.17 5.87 -15.63
C PRO A 111 8.61 5.93 -14.16
N ALA A 112 9.54 6.83 -13.83
CA ALA A 112 9.87 7.10 -12.42
C ALA A 112 8.70 7.84 -11.75
N PHE A 113 8.17 7.28 -10.67
CA PHE A 113 7.12 7.86 -9.84
C PHE A 113 7.41 7.61 -8.35
N LEU A 114 6.79 8.42 -7.48
CA LEU A 114 6.90 8.26 -6.03
C LEU A 114 5.79 7.35 -5.52
N VAL A 115 6.08 6.53 -4.51
CA VAL A 115 5.07 5.72 -3.80
C VAL A 115 4.83 6.31 -2.43
N ILE A 116 3.56 6.44 -2.04
CA ILE A 116 3.14 6.93 -0.72
C ILE A 116 2.23 5.86 -0.11
N ALA A 117 2.72 5.13 0.89
CA ALA A 117 1.96 4.10 1.58
C ALA A 117 1.41 4.59 2.94
N VAL A 118 0.13 4.37 3.21
CA VAL A 118 -0.63 4.95 4.34
C VAL A 118 -1.19 3.85 5.26
N GLU A 119 -0.93 3.91 6.58
CA GLU A 119 -0.80 2.75 7.50
C GLU A 119 -1.94 1.71 7.73
N ASN A 120 -3.12 1.82 7.12
CA ASN A 120 -4.41 1.31 7.63
C ASN A 120 -4.89 1.94 8.96
N GLY A 121 -6.18 2.24 9.05
CA GLY A 121 -6.81 2.80 10.26
C GLY A 121 -6.83 1.89 11.50
N GLY A 122 -6.57 0.60 11.35
CA GLY A 122 -6.65 -0.39 12.43
C GLY A 122 -8.08 -0.88 12.70
N ASN A 123 -8.18 -2.15 13.10
CA ASN A 123 -9.40 -2.93 13.32
C ASN A 123 -10.28 -3.09 12.06
N ASP A 124 -10.96 -4.23 11.94
CA ASP A 124 -11.73 -4.56 10.73
C ASP A 124 -13.25 -4.45 10.94
N GLY A 125 -13.95 -4.21 9.83
CA GLY A 125 -15.41 -4.10 9.75
C GLY A 125 -16.00 -2.84 10.38
N LYS A 126 -17.32 -2.69 10.25
CA LYS A 126 -18.14 -1.55 10.70
C LYS A 126 -17.67 -0.90 12.02
N ASN A 127 -17.73 0.43 12.06
CA ASN A 127 -17.37 1.27 13.22
C ASN A 127 -15.87 1.23 13.60
N SER A 128 -14.97 0.85 12.67
CA SER A 128 -13.53 1.12 12.75
C SER A 128 -13.10 2.17 11.74
N GLU A 129 -11.94 2.82 11.96
CA GLU A 129 -11.33 3.74 11.01
C GLU A 129 -11.08 3.08 9.65
N ARG A 130 -10.51 1.87 9.63
CA ARG A 130 -10.28 1.11 8.38
C ARG A 130 -11.59 0.74 7.68
N GLY A 131 -12.66 0.43 8.43
CA GLY A 131 -14.00 0.20 7.87
C GLY A 131 -14.59 1.48 7.26
N LEU A 132 -14.42 2.63 7.90
CA LEU A 132 -14.88 3.91 7.35
C LEU A 132 -14.04 4.35 6.12
N GLU A 133 -12.76 3.97 6.04
CA GLU A 133 -11.90 4.21 4.86
C GLU A 133 -12.34 3.43 3.60
N TYR A 134 -12.95 2.24 3.75
CA TYR A 134 -13.24 1.33 2.63
C TYR A 134 -14.72 1.04 2.39
N ASP A 135 -15.54 0.95 3.44
CA ASP A 135 -16.93 0.51 3.38
C ASP A 135 -17.93 1.70 3.38
N THR A 136 -17.46 2.94 3.52
CA THR A 136 -18.29 4.14 3.41
C THR A 136 -18.72 4.39 1.96
N MET A 137 -19.86 3.82 1.59
CA MET A 137 -20.60 4.24 0.39
C MET A 137 -21.23 5.61 0.68
N SER A 138 -20.78 6.65 -0.01
CA SER A 138 -21.46 7.94 -0.03
C SER A 138 -22.70 7.88 -0.95
N ASP A 139 -23.82 8.44 -0.48
CA ASP A 139 -25.04 8.68 -1.28
C ASP A 139 -24.80 9.64 -2.48
#